data_AF-A0AA38HYH8-F1
#
_entry.id   AF-A0AA38HYH8-F1
#
_cell.length_a   1.000
_cell.length_b   1.000
_cell.length_c   1.000
_cell.angle_alpha   90.00
_cell.angle_beta   90.00
_cell.angle_gamma   90.00
#
_symmetry.space_group_name_H-M   'P 1'
#
loop_
_entity.id
_entity.type
_entity.pdbx_description
1 polymer ?
#
loop_
_entity_poly.entity_id
_entity_poly.type
_entity_poly.pdbx_seq_one_letter_code
_entity_poly.pdbx_strand_id
1 'polypeptide(L)'
;MPAINLKLPLKDTYTEMHILRSCQSPISRIKTSLNKSCLQLPINDPINVRVDVTANQDEISDHETFQLEFDWSTKRWYIRTMQDKYWTLETGGGIQAAGDKRSSNALFDLVWQGDGSVAFRANNGRYVITKRSGHLYATSDNIDDNCKYFFYLVNRPILVLKCEQGFVGYKSASSPKLECNKATYETIQVERGEKGIVHFKGQNDKYWHVDSEGVTADSDTPEAFYLELREPTRLCIKTANGNYMTAGKNGCFRLGDSSIENATQWEY
;
A
#
# COMPACT_ATOMS: atom_id res chain seq x y z
N MET A 1 44.22 -3.38 2.49
CA MET A 1 43.01 -3.41 3.34
C MET A 1 41.96 -4.20 2.61
N PRO A 2 41.43 -5.31 3.16
CA PRO A 2 40.45 -6.11 2.44
C PRO A 2 39.08 -5.41 2.48
N ALA A 3 38.43 -5.35 1.33
CA ALA A 3 37.07 -4.84 1.18
C ALA A 3 36.13 -5.70 2.04
N ILE A 4 35.54 -5.08 3.07
CA ILE A 4 34.46 -5.69 3.84
C ILE A 4 33.26 -5.77 2.90
N ASN A 5 33.09 -6.93 2.31
CA ASN A 5 31.90 -7.28 1.54
C ASN A 5 30.76 -7.45 2.56
N LEU A 6 30.10 -6.34 2.90
CA LEU A 6 28.85 -6.33 3.66
C LEU A 6 27.78 -6.96 2.77
N LYS A 7 27.76 -8.30 2.76
CA LYS A 7 26.58 -9.07 2.42
C LYS A 7 25.56 -8.76 3.52
N LEU A 8 24.79 -7.68 3.33
CA LEU A 8 23.58 -7.46 4.11
C LEU A 8 22.76 -8.75 3.97
N PRO A 9 22.43 -9.44 5.08
CA PRO A 9 21.50 -10.55 4.98
C PRO A 9 20.20 -9.97 4.41
N LEU A 10 19.70 -10.57 3.33
CA LEU A 10 18.30 -10.44 2.92
C LEU A 10 17.45 -10.97 4.08
N LYS A 11 17.30 -10.16 5.14
CA LYS A 11 16.19 -10.31 6.07
C LYS A 11 14.97 -10.10 5.21
N ASP A 12 14.16 -11.12 5.10
CA ASP A 12 12.87 -11.13 4.43
C ASP A 12 12.24 -9.73 4.50
N THR A 13 12.21 -9.03 3.37
CA THR A 13 11.66 -7.68 3.25
C THR A 13 10.14 -7.80 3.31
N TYR A 14 9.65 -7.90 4.53
CA TYR A 14 8.23 -7.93 4.81
C TYR A 14 7.65 -6.52 4.66
N THR A 15 6.58 -6.42 3.86
CA THR A 15 5.83 -5.18 3.67
C THR A 15 4.69 -5.13 4.67
N GLU A 16 4.73 -4.19 5.61
CA GLU A 16 3.66 -4.00 6.58
C GLU A 16 2.71 -2.90 6.10
N MET A 17 1.43 -3.11 6.35
CA MET A 17 0.38 -2.23 5.85
C MET A 17 -0.78 -2.09 6.83
N HIS A 18 -1.43 -0.93 6.79
CA HIS A 18 -2.82 -0.79 7.22
C HIS A 18 -3.76 -0.90 6.03
N ILE A 19 -4.79 -1.72 6.18
CA ILE A 19 -5.89 -1.86 5.23
C ILE A 19 -7.12 -1.18 5.84
N LEU A 20 -7.49 -0.01 5.34
CA LEU A 20 -8.65 0.76 5.83
C LEU A 20 -9.85 0.63 4.89
N ARG A 21 -11.06 0.86 5.40
CA ARG A 21 -12.28 1.01 4.61
C ARG A 21 -12.88 2.41 4.77
N SER A 22 -13.47 2.95 3.71
CA SER A 22 -14.33 4.14 3.81
C SER A 22 -15.70 3.70 4.30
N CYS A 23 -16.06 4.06 5.54
CA CYS A 23 -17.41 3.89 6.04
C CYS A 23 -18.35 4.95 5.44
N GLN A 24 -19.46 4.53 4.82
CA GLN A 24 -20.65 5.38 4.66
C GLN A 24 -21.68 4.88 5.67
N SER A 25 -21.87 5.62 6.77
CA SER A 25 -22.98 5.35 7.70
C SER A 25 -24.15 6.31 7.40
N PRO A 26 -25.41 5.84 7.30
CA PRO A 26 -26.55 6.72 6.98
C PRO A 26 -27.09 7.57 8.14
N ILE A 27 -26.52 7.54 9.36
CA ILE A 27 -27.18 8.13 10.55
C ILE A 27 -26.27 9.04 11.39
N SER A 28 -26.74 10.29 11.52
CA SER A 28 -26.53 11.34 12.54
C SER A 28 -25.27 12.24 12.53
N ARG A 29 -25.47 13.43 11.91
CA ARG A 29 -25.24 14.80 12.43
C ARG A 29 -24.32 15.00 13.66
N ILE A 30 -23.19 15.66 13.40
CA ILE A 30 -22.53 16.83 14.07
C ILE A 30 -21.00 16.64 14.26
N LYS A 31 -20.26 17.38 13.42
CA LYS A 31 -18.91 17.97 13.54
C LYS A 31 -17.67 17.09 13.80
N THR A 32 -16.81 17.07 12.76
CA THR A 32 -15.33 16.98 12.81
C THR A 32 -14.72 15.74 13.48
N SER A 33 -14.95 14.58 12.89
CA SER A 33 -14.08 13.40 12.90
C SER A 33 -14.68 12.41 11.90
N LEU A 34 -14.01 12.15 10.79
CA LEU A 34 -14.50 11.21 9.78
C LEU A 34 -14.28 9.78 10.28
N ASN A 35 -15.37 9.07 10.61
CA ASN A 35 -15.37 7.65 11.02
C ASN A 35 -14.75 6.78 9.91
N LYS A 36 -13.52 6.29 10.12
CA LYS A 36 -12.78 5.41 9.22
C LYS A 36 -12.78 4.02 9.84
N SER A 37 -13.33 2.99 9.19
CA SER A 37 -13.29 1.63 9.75
C SER A 37 -12.03 0.88 9.34
N CYS A 38 -11.32 0.29 10.30
CA CYS A 38 -10.15 -0.54 10.06
C CYS A 38 -10.40 -2.02 10.37
N LEU A 39 -9.63 -2.89 9.71
CA LEU A 39 -9.68 -4.35 9.84
C LEU A 39 -9.02 -4.82 11.14
N GLN A 40 -9.77 -5.53 11.98
CA GLN A 40 -9.33 -6.09 13.26
C GLN A 40 -9.74 -7.55 13.42
N LEU A 41 -8.98 -8.27 14.25
CA LEU A 41 -9.37 -9.53 14.87
C LEU A 41 -9.99 -9.29 16.26
N PRO A 42 -11.05 -9.99 16.68
CA PRO A 42 -11.52 -9.91 18.07
C PRO A 42 -10.41 -10.29 19.07
N ILE A 43 -10.31 -9.54 20.16
CA ILE A 43 -9.50 -9.87 21.34
C ILE A 43 -10.14 -11.09 22.00
N ASN A 44 -9.50 -12.26 21.96
CA ASN A 44 -10.07 -13.47 22.54
C ASN A 44 -9.38 -13.88 23.84
N ASP A 45 -10.21 -14.10 24.86
CA ASP A 45 -9.98 -15.00 25.98
C ASP A 45 -9.56 -16.41 25.50
N PRO A 46 -8.84 -17.20 26.32
CA PRO A 46 -8.04 -18.34 25.86
C PRO A 46 -8.90 -19.59 25.62
N ILE A 47 -9.70 -19.60 24.55
CA ILE A 47 -10.31 -20.80 23.99
C ILE A 47 -10.21 -20.70 22.46
N ASN A 48 -9.83 -21.80 21.82
CA ASN A 48 -9.60 -21.92 20.38
C ASN A 48 -10.90 -21.64 19.59
N VAL A 49 -11.18 -20.36 19.29
CA VAL A 49 -12.33 -19.94 18.48
C VAL A 49 -11.85 -19.35 17.17
N ARG A 50 -12.40 -19.91 16.10
CA ARG A 50 -12.40 -19.42 14.72
C ARG A 50 -12.51 -17.88 14.65
N VAL A 51 -11.40 -17.19 14.34
CA VAL A 51 -11.30 -15.72 14.39
C VAL A 51 -11.65 -15.11 13.04
N ASP A 52 -12.83 -14.48 12.94
CA ASP A 52 -13.24 -13.73 11.75
C ASP A 52 -12.53 -12.38 11.67
N VAL A 53 -12.17 -11.96 10.45
CA VAL A 53 -11.64 -10.62 10.20
C VAL A 53 -12.81 -9.65 10.01
N THR A 54 -12.78 -8.50 10.70
CA THR A 54 -13.86 -7.49 10.65
C THR A 54 -13.35 -6.07 10.42
N ALA A 55 -14.02 -5.25 9.60
CA ALA A 55 -13.69 -3.84 9.38
C ALA A 55 -14.61 -2.90 10.17
N ASN A 56 -14.38 -2.74 11.48
CA ASN A 56 -15.33 -2.07 12.40
C ASN A 56 -14.69 -1.02 13.34
N GLN A 57 -13.38 -0.78 13.29
CA GLN A 57 -12.70 0.11 14.26
C GLN A 57 -12.46 1.52 13.72
N ASP A 58 -12.72 2.55 14.52
CA ASP A 58 -12.49 3.95 14.13
C ASP A 58 -11.03 4.41 14.28
N GLU A 59 -10.20 3.63 15.00
CA GLU A 59 -8.79 3.92 15.27
C GLU A 59 -7.86 2.88 14.63
N ILE A 60 -6.64 3.32 14.32
CA ILE A 60 -5.59 2.48 13.76
C ILE A 60 -4.60 2.18 14.89
N SER A 61 -4.58 0.93 15.37
CA SER A 61 -3.60 0.40 16.33
C SER A 61 -2.73 -0.69 15.68
N ASP A 62 -1.88 -1.35 16.46
CA ASP A 62 -1.05 -2.46 15.97
C ASP A 62 -1.89 -3.67 15.51
N HIS A 63 -3.12 -3.82 16.02
CA HIS A 63 -4.03 -4.91 15.62
C HIS A 63 -4.60 -4.76 14.20
N GLU A 64 -4.38 -3.59 13.60
CA GLU A 64 -4.76 -3.21 12.25
C GLU A 64 -3.59 -3.28 11.26
N THR A 65 -2.41 -3.72 11.73
CA THR A 65 -1.22 -3.94 10.92
C THR A 65 -1.17 -5.38 10.39
N PHE A 66 -1.08 -5.49 9.08
CA PHE A 66 -0.90 -6.76 8.38
C PHE A 66 0.41 -6.78 7.63
N GLN A 67 1.07 -7.94 7.67
CA GLN A 67 2.27 -8.22 6.91
C GLN A 67 1.89 -8.91 5.60
N LEU A 68 2.28 -8.30 4.49
CA LEU A 68 2.16 -8.86 3.16
C LEU A 68 3.39 -9.71 2.83
N GLU A 69 3.15 -10.97 2.48
CA GLU A 69 4.20 -11.89 2.06
C GLU A 69 3.92 -12.35 0.63
N PHE A 70 4.85 -12.06 -0.28
CA PHE A 70 4.67 -12.39 -1.69
C PHE A 70 5.09 -13.83 -1.98
N ASP A 71 4.24 -14.52 -2.72
CA ASP A 71 4.53 -15.84 -3.26
C ASP A 71 5.04 -15.70 -4.69
N TRP A 72 6.34 -15.95 -4.87
CA TRP A 72 7.00 -15.80 -6.18
C TRP A 72 6.48 -16.77 -7.25
N SER A 73 5.89 -17.90 -6.84
CA SER A 73 5.40 -18.94 -7.75
C SER A 73 4.05 -18.58 -8.37
N THR A 74 3.16 -18.00 -7.57
CA THR A 74 1.80 -17.61 -7.98
C THR A 74 1.68 -16.12 -8.31
N LYS A 75 2.65 -15.30 -7.88
CA LYS A 75 2.60 -13.82 -7.94
C LYS A 75 1.45 -13.24 -7.13
N ARG A 76 1.10 -13.89 -6.03
CA ARG A 76 -0.01 -13.54 -5.12
C ARG A 76 0.52 -13.30 -3.72
N TRP A 77 -0.34 -12.79 -2.84
CA TRP A 77 0.04 -12.34 -1.51
C TRP A 77 -0.64 -13.18 -0.43
N TYR A 78 0.14 -13.53 0.59
CA TYR A 78 -0.39 -13.89 1.89
C TYR A 78 -0.56 -12.62 2.72
N ILE A 79 -1.65 -12.56 3.50
CA ILE A 79 -1.92 -11.46 4.44
C ILE A 79 -1.81 -12.06 5.85
N ARG A 80 -0.72 -11.73 6.54
CA ARG A 80 -0.37 -12.26 7.86
C ARG A 80 -0.70 -11.23 8.94
N THR A 81 -1.26 -11.67 10.05
CA THR A 81 -1.60 -10.84 11.21
C THR A 81 -0.45 -10.82 12.21
N MET A 82 -0.51 -9.90 13.18
CA MET A 82 0.49 -9.78 14.25
C MET A 82 0.58 -11.01 15.18
N GLN A 83 -0.44 -11.88 15.17
CA GLN A 83 -0.45 -13.15 15.91
C GLN A 83 0.05 -14.33 15.06
N ASP A 84 0.79 -14.04 13.99
CA ASP A 84 1.37 -15.01 13.06
C ASP A 84 0.32 -15.91 12.38
N LYS A 85 -0.92 -15.40 12.21
CA LYS A 85 -1.99 -16.09 11.49
C LYS A 85 -2.18 -15.53 10.09
N TYR A 86 -2.63 -16.36 9.17
CA TYR A 86 -2.92 -15.96 7.80
C TYR A 86 -4.41 -15.80 7.57
N TRP A 87 -4.78 -14.74 6.83
CA TRP A 87 -6.08 -14.67 6.19
C TRP A 87 -6.28 -15.92 5.34
N THR A 88 -7.41 -16.59 5.52
CA THR A 88 -7.72 -17.86 4.88
C THR A 88 -9.17 -17.81 4.42
N LEU A 89 -9.39 -18.20 3.16
CA LEU A 89 -10.70 -18.43 2.58
C LEU A 89 -11.29 -19.74 3.12
N GLU A 90 -12.44 -19.63 3.75
CA GLU A 90 -13.17 -20.73 4.35
C GLU A 90 -14.31 -21.25 3.46
N THR A 91 -14.81 -22.45 3.79
CA THR A 91 -16.03 -22.98 3.20
C THR A 91 -17.19 -22.00 3.41
N GLY A 92 -17.92 -21.67 2.33
CA GLY A 92 -18.97 -20.65 2.34
C GLY A 92 -18.47 -19.22 2.07
N GLY A 93 -17.18 -19.03 1.84
CA GLY A 93 -16.59 -17.77 1.37
C GLY A 93 -16.17 -16.80 2.47
N GLY A 94 -16.29 -17.14 3.75
CA GLY A 94 -15.80 -16.29 4.84
C GLY A 94 -14.28 -16.14 4.82
N ILE A 95 -13.75 -15.00 5.26
CA ILE A 95 -12.31 -14.78 5.45
C ILE A 95 -11.98 -14.75 6.94
N GLN A 96 -11.04 -15.59 7.35
CA GLN A 96 -10.65 -15.77 8.75
C GLN A 96 -9.14 -15.65 8.93
N ALA A 97 -8.70 -15.21 10.10
CA ALA A 97 -7.28 -15.18 10.45
C ALA A 97 -6.93 -16.27 11.47
N ALA A 98 -7.23 -17.52 11.13
CA ALA A 98 -6.91 -18.67 11.97
C ALA A 98 -5.84 -19.59 11.36
N GLY A 99 -5.41 -19.32 10.11
CA GLY A 99 -4.47 -20.19 9.41
C GLY A 99 -3.07 -20.15 10.01
N ASP A 100 -2.60 -21.28 10.54
CA ASP A 100 -1.23 -21.45 11.08
C ASP A 100 -0.15 -21.63 10.00
N LYS A 101 -0.56 -21.92 8.77
CA LYS A 101 0.35 -22.26 7.67
C LYS A 101 -0.12 -21.63 6.38
N ARG A 102 0.84 -21.33 5.50
CA ARG A 102 0.58 -20.96 4.12
C ARG A 102 -0.19 -22.08 3.41
N SER A 103 -1.24 -21.71 2.70
CA SER A 103 -2.06 -22.61 1.89
C SER A 103 -2.61 -21.87 0.67
N SER A 104 -3.12 -22.60 -0.33
CA SER A 104 -3.75 -21.99 -1.51
C SER A 104 -4.96 -21.12 -1.14
N ASN A 105 -5.68 -21.45 -0.07
CA ASN A 105 -6.80 -20.65 0.43
C ASN A 105 -6.37 -19.37 1.13
N ALA A 106 -5.08 -19.21 1.45
CA ALA A 106 -4.51 -18.00 2.04
C ALA A 106 -3.89 -17.04 1.02
N LEU A 107 -4.02 -17.34 -0.29
CA LEU A 107 -3.50 -16.51 -1.37
C LEU A 107 -4.56 -15.54 -1.91
N PHE A 108 -4.15 -14.27 -2.02
CA PHE A 108 -4.98 -13.19 -2.52
C PHE A 108 -4.25 -12.42 -3.63
N ASP A 109 -4.99 -12.01 -4.66
CA ASP A 109 -4.52 -10.98 -5.58
C ASP A 109 -4.87 -9.60 -5.03
N LEU A 110 -3.96 -8.64 -5.18
CA LEU A 110 -4.24 -7.22 -4.98
C LEU A 110 -4.63 -6.60 -6.32
N VAL A 111 -5.88 -6.18 -6.44
CA VAL A 111 -6.44 -5.59 -7.66
C VAL A 111 -6.66 -4.10 -7.44
N TRP A 112 -5.71 -3.31 -7.92
CA TRP A 112 -5.67 -1.86 -7.76
C TRP A 112 -6.67 -1.14 -8.67
N GLN A 113 -7.32 -0.11 -8.12
CA GLN A 113 -8.39 0.64 -8.78
C GLN A 113 -7.93 2.04 -9.23
N GLY A 114 -8.72 2.65 -10.10
CA GLY A 114 -8.48 4.01 -10.59
C GLY A 114 -8.42 5.06 -9.47
N ASP A 115 -9.24 4.89 -8.44
CA ASP A 115 -9.42 5.81 -7.31
C ASP A 115 -8.42 5.59 -6.15
N GLY A 116 -7.36 4.80 -6.37
CA GLY A 116 -6.35 4.48 -5.35
C GLY A 116 -6.78 3.42 -4.35
N SER A 117 -8.01 2.91 -4.43
CA SER A 117 -8.42 1.75 -3.64
C SER A 117 -7.83 0.44 -4.18
N VAL A 118 -7.83 -0.59 -3.33
CA VAL A 118 -7.43 -1.96 -3.64
C VAL A 118 -8.57 -2.91 -3.29
N ALA A 119 -8.82 -3.88 -4.17
CA ALA A 119 -9.70 -5.00 -3.90
C ALA A 119 -8.87 -6.28 -3.77
N PHE A 120 -9.32 -7.19 -2.90
CA PHE A 120 -8.67 -8.50 -2.73
C PHE A 120 -9.46 -9.56 -3.46
N ARG A 121 -8.81 -10.33 -4.35
CA ARG A 121 -9.41 -11.51 -4.99
C ARG A 121 -8.91 -12.78 -4.32
N ALA A 122 -9.82 -13.53 -3.72
CA ALA A 122 -9.51 -14.78 -3.04
C ALA A 122 -9.36 -15.96 -4.03
N ASN A 123 -8.95 -17.11 -3.51
CA ASN A 123 -8.66 -18.30 -4.34
C ASN A 123 -9.89 -18.92 -5.04
N ASN A 124 -11.11 -18.59 -4.62
CA ASN A 124 -12.34 -18.95 -5.34
C ASN A 124 -12.64 -18.03 -6.54
N GLY A 125 -11.73 -17.10 -6.87
CA GLY A 125 -11.89 -16.15 -7.97
C GLY A 125 -12.77 -14.94 -7.65
N ARG A 126 -13.33 -14.86 -6.44
CA ARG A 126 -14.24 -13.79 -6.02
C ARG A 126 -13.54 -12.71 -5.20
N TYR A 127 -14.11 -11.51 -5.24
CA TYR A 127 -13.66 -10.36 -4.47
C TYR A 127 -14.18 -10.39 -3.04
N VAL A 128 -13.31 -9.98 -2.11
CA VAL A 128 -13.58 -9.88 -0.68
C VAL A 128 -14.43 -8.63 -0.41
N ILE A 129 -15.68 -8.84 -0.01
CA ILE A 129 -16.57 -7.79 0.48
C ILE A 129 -16.52 -7.66 2.00
N THR A 130 -16.76 -6.45 2.48
CA THR A 130 -17.10 -6.20 3.88
C THR A 130 -18.64 -6.18 4.02
N LYS A 131 -19.21 -7.12 4.78
CA LYS A 131 -20.66 -7.11 5.10
C LYS A 131 -21.01 -5.96 6.04
N ARG A 132 -22.31 -5.66 6.19
CA ARG A 132 -22.80 -4.64 7.16
C ARG A 132 -22.38 -4.93 8.60
N SER A 133 -22.14 -6.19 8.95
CA SER A 133 -21.62 -6.63 10.25
C SER A 133 -20.11 -6.44 10.41
N GLY A 134 -19.41 -5.98 9.37
CA GLY A 134 -17.96 -5.85 9.33
C GLY A 134 -17.22 -7.09 8.83
N HIS A 135 -17.84 -8.27 8.90
CA HIS A 135 -17.20 -9.52 8.48
C HIS A 135 -16.83 -9.54 7.00
N LEU A 136 -15.67 -10.14 6.72
CA LEU A 136 -15.14 -10.30 5.37
C LEU A 136 -15.60 -11.59 4.69
N TYR A 137 -16.06 -11.47 3.44
CA TYR A 137 -16.51 -12.60 2.62
C TYR A 137 -16.06 -12.46 1.16
N ALA A 138 -15.44 -13.48 0.58
CA ALA A 138 -15.13 -13.56 -0.85
C ALA A 138 -16.33 -14.08 -1.66
N THR A 139 -17.33 -13.22 -1.86
CA THR A 139 -18.58 -13.61 -2.52
C THR A 139 -18.94 -12.78 -3.74
N SER A 140 -18.25 -11.68 -4.01
CA SER A 140 -18.58 -10.79 -5.13
C SER A 140 -17.82 -11.16 -6.41
N ASP A 141 -18.51 -11.13 -7.55
CA ASP A 141 -17.88 -11.33 -8.86
C ASP A 141 -17.42 -10.00 -9.50
N ASN A 142 -17.88 -8.85 -8.96
CA ASN A 142 -17.54 -7.51 -9.43
C ASN A 142 -16.99 -6.65 -8.28
N ILE A 143 -16.17 -5.66 -8.61
CA ILE A 143 -15.65 -4.71 -7.61
C ILE A 143 -16.66 -3.59 -7.43
N ASP A 144 -17.34 -3.59 -6.29
CA ASP A 144 -18.21 -2.52 -5.83
C ASP A 144 -17.57 -1.79 -4.64
N ASP A 145 -18.25 -0.79 -4.07
CA ASP A 145 -17.75 -0.04 -2.92
C ASP A 145 -17.58 -0.91 -1.64
N ASN A 146 -18.20 -2.09 -1.57
CA ASN A 146 -17.98 -3.03 -0.46
C ASN A 146 -16.71 -3.87 -0.63
N CYS A 147 -16.13 -3.89 -1.84
CA CYS A 147 -14.86 -4.55 -2.16
C CYS A 147 -13.64 -3.63 -2.00
N LYS A 148 -13.85 -2.32 -1.78
CA LYS A 148 -12.77 -1.32 -1.81
C LYS A 148 -12.15 -1.11 -0.44
N TYR A 149 -10.83 -1.23 -0.39
CA TYR A 149 -9.98 -0.94 0.75
C TYR A 149 -8.90 0.05 0.37
N PHE A 150 -8.26 0.67 1.35
CA PHE A 150 -7.19 1.65 1.16
C PHE A 150 -5.91 1.16 1.79
N PHE A 151 -4.82 1.28 1.02
CA PHE A 151 -3.50 0.82 1.39
C PHE A 151 -2.69 1.97 1.98
N TYR A 152 -2.00 1.70 3.09
CA TYR A 152 -0.91 2.55 3.59
C TYR A 152 0.32 1.70 3.87
N LEU A 153 1.47 2.10 3.33
CA LEU A 153 2.75 1.49 3.71
C LEU A 153 3.19 2.05 5.06
N VAL A 154 3.17 1.23 6.12
CA VAL A 154 3.27 1.77 7.48
C VAL A 154 4.66 1.74 8.06
N ASN A 155 5.44 0.75 7.67
CA ASN A 155 6.83 0.57 8.09
C ASN A 155 7.83 1.40 7.26
N ARG A 156 7.35 2.36 6.47
CA ARG A 156 8.17 3.32 5.70
C ARG A 156 7.61 4.74 5.75
N PRO A 157 7.70 5.43 6.91
CA PRO A 157 7.40 6.87 6.99
C PRO A 157 8.41 7.72 6.20
N ILE A 158 9.56 7.13 5.84
CA ILE A 158 10.58 7.71 4.97
C ILE A 158 10.87 6.69 3.87
N LEU A 159 10.83 7.13 2.61
CA LEU A 159 11.14 6.33 1.43
C LEU A 159 12.47 6.74 0.82
N VAL A 160 13.10 5.77 0.18
CA VAL A 160 14.19 5.99 -0.78
C VAL A 160 13.77 5.29 -2.06
N LEU A 161 13.61 6.02 -3.15
CA LEU A 161 13.14 5.45 -4.40
C LEU A 161 14.29 5.19 -5.37
N LYS A 162 14.25 4.07 -6.05
CA LYS A 162 15.23 3.69 -7.08
C LYS A 162 14.56 3.05 -8.27
N CYS A 163 15.05 3.36 -9.46
CA CYS A 163 14.71 2.66 -10.69
C CYS A 163 16.00 2.08 -11.32
N GLU A 164 15.89 1.51 -12.52
CA GLU A 164 17.02 0.89 -13.22
C GLU A 164 18.16 1.87 -13.53
N GLN A 165 17.87 3.17 -13.63
CA GLN A 165 18.85 4.20 -13.94
C GLN A 165 19.60 4.74 -12.70
N GLY A 166 19.08 4.49 -11.49
CA GLY A 166 19.65 5.01 -10.25
C GLY A 166 18.59 5.43 -9.24
N PHE A 167 19.02 6.16 -8.22
CA PHE A 167 18.14 6.70 -7.18
C PHE A 167 17.41 7.95 -7.66
N VAL A 168 16.24 8.19 -7.08
CA VAL A 168 15.56 9.48 -7.12
C VAL A 168 16.30 10.44 -6.19
N GLY A 169 16.64 11.62 -6.71
CA GLY A 169 17.24 12.69 -5.93
C GLY A 169 17.31 14.02 -6.67
N TYR A 170 17.73 15.07 -5.96
CA TYR A 170 17.81 16.42 -6.53
C TYR A 170 18.78 16.47 -7.72
N LYS A 171 18.41 17.24 -8.74
CA LYS A 171 19.22 17.46 -9.94
C LYS A 171 20.60 18.02 -9.56
N SER A 172 20.61 19.01 -8.68
CA SER A 172 21.78 19.63 -8.05
C SER A 172 21.39 20.19 -6.68
N ALA A 173 22.37 20.54 -5.84
CA ALA A 173 22.12 21.08 -4.49
C ALA A 173 21.29 22.39 -4.46
N SER A 174 21.24 23.13 -5.57
CA SER A 174 20.49 24.39 -5.68
C SER A 174 19.20 24.26 -6.50
N SER A 175 18.85 23.05 -6.96
CA SER A 175 17.69 22.82 -7.81
C SER A 175 16.65 21.97 -7.07
N PRO A 176 15.39 22.42 -6.96
CA PRO A 176 14.33 21.62 -6.36
C PRO A 176 13.87 20.47 -7.27
N LYS A 177 14.32 20.44 -8.54
CA LYS A 177 13.96 19.42 -9.51
C LYS A 177 14.56 18.07 -9.14
N LEU A 178 13.76 17.01 -9.19
CA LEU A 178 14.17 15.63 -8.97
C LEU A 178 14.46 14.93 -10.29
N GLU A 179 15.45 14.04 -10.27
CA GLU A 179 15.85 13.14 -11.36
C GLU A 179 16.05 11.73 -10.78
N CYS A 180 15.94 10.70 -11.62
CA CYS A 180 15.96 9.29 -11.19
C CYS A 180 17.18 8.50 -11.69
N ASN A 181 18.31 9.18 -11.90
CA ASN A 181 19.59 8.56 -12.31
C ASN A 181 20.74 8.91 -11.36
N LYS A 182 20.42 9.20 -10.09
CA LYS A 182 21.42 9.64 -9.11
C LYS A 182 22.17 8.45 -8.54
N ALA A 183 23.46 8.65 -8.26
CA ALA A 183 24.29 7.69 -7.56
C ALA A 183 24.01 7.68 -6.04
N THR A 184 23.59 8.82 -5.50
CA THR A 184 23.19 9.00 -4.10
C THR A 184 21.68 9.10 -4.01
N TYR A 185 21.11 8.57 -2.92
CA TYR A 185 19.68 8.66 -2.66
C TYR A 185 19.30 9.95 -1.94
N GLU A 186 18.08 10.40 -2.18
CA GLU A 186 17.39 11.36 -1.32
C GLU A 186 16.31 10.64 -0.50
N THR A 187 16.10 11.12 0.73
CA THR A 187 15.03 10.62 1.59
C THR A 187 13.76 11.43 1.36
N ILE A 188 12.65 10.73 1.22
CA ILE A 188 11.33 11.31 0.96
C ILE A 188 10.45 11.01 2.16
N GLN A 189 9.99 12.03 2.86
CA GLN A 189 9.02 11.86 3.95
C GLN A 189 7.64 11.56 3.35
N VAL A 190 6.94 10.58 3.92
CA VAL A 190 5.59 10.17 3.51
C VAL A 190 4.60 10.58 4.58
N GLU A 191 3.73 11.52 4.23
CA GLU A 191 2.60 11.92 5.07
C GLU A 191 1.32 11.24 4.60
N ARG A 192 0.55 10.67 5.53
CA ARG A 192 -0.70 9.95 5.21
C ARG A 192 -1.86 10.93 5.11
N GLY A 193 -2.55 10.90 3.98
CA GLY A 193 -3.84 11.56 3.76
C GLY A 193 -5.02 10.60 3.99
N GLU A 194 -6.21 10.99 3.54
CA GLU A 194 -7.40 10.15 3.59
C GLU A 194 -7.49 9.18 2.41
N LYS A 195 -8.21 8.06 2.56
CA LYS A 195 -8.53 7.14 1.45
C LYS A 195 -7.29 6.68 0.66
N GLY A 196 -6.23 6.29 1.36
CA GLY A 196 -5.00 5.78 0.76
C GLY A 196 -4.11 6.86 0.14
N ILE A 197 -4.51 8.13 0.19
CA ILE A 197 -3.68 9.24 -0.27
C ILE A 197 -2.42 9.32 0.59
N VAL A 198 -1.31 9.61 -0.06
CA VAL A 198 -0.06 10.04 0.55
C VAL A 198 0.42 11.35 -0.06
N HIS A 199 1.20 12.09 0.72
CA HIS A 199 1.90 13.29 0.30
C HIS A 199 3.39 13.10 0.53
N PHE A 200 4.20 13.51 -0.45
CA PHE A 200 5.65 13.38 -0.38
C PHE A 200 6.29 14.72 -0.05
N LYS A 201 7.22 14.73 0.91
CA LYS A 201 8.03 15.90 1.24
C LYS A 201 9.51 15.61 1.07
N GLY A 202 10.23 16.58 0.53
CA GLY A 202 11.69 16.58 0.52
C GLY A 202 12.27 16.95 1.88
N GLN A 203 13.60 16.84 2.02
CA GLN A 203 14.31 17.21 3.25
C GLN A 203 14.21 18.70 3.59
N ASN A 204 13.87 19.53 2.61
CA ASN A 204 13.63 20.96 2.76
C ASN A 204 12.23 21.30 3.30
N ASP A 205 11.47 20.30 3.76
CA ASP A 205 10.11 20.42 4.27
C ASP A 205 9.08 20.92 3.23
N LYS A 206 9.45 20.88 1.95
CA LYS A 206 8.57 21.22 0.82
C LYS A 206 7.95 19.97 0.20
N TYR A 207 6.71 20.10 -0.23
CA TYR A 207 5.99 19.04 -0.90
C TYR A 207 6.48 18.84 -2.33
N TRP A 208 6.33 17.61 -2.80
CA TRP A 208 6.42 17.30 -4.22
C TRP A 208 5.32 18.03 -4.99
N HIS A 209 5.71 18.59 -6.12
CA HIS A 209 4.85 19.13 -7.16
C HIS A 209 5.19 18.42 -8.47
N VAL A 210 4.15 18.05 -9.22
CA VAL A 210 4.29 17.31 -10.48
C VAL A 210 3.56 18.03 -11.59
N ASP A 211 4.29 18.29 -12.67
CA ASP A 211 3.75 18.88 -13.88
C ASP A 211 4.25 18.15 -15.15
N SER A 212 4.06 18.77 -16.32
CA SER A 212 4.54 18.22 -17.60
C SER A 212 6.07 18.25 -17.76
N GLU A 213 6.76 19.08 -16.98
CA GLU A 213 8.20 19.32 -17.05
C GLU A 213 9.01 18.41 -16.09
N GLY A 214 8.37 17.89 -15.04
CA GLY A 214 8.94 16.87 -14.17
C GLY A 214 8.37 16.89 -12.76
N VAL A 215 9.20 16.48 -11.79
CA VAL A 215 8.88 16.53 -10.37
C VAL A 215 9.82 17.51 -9.68
N THR A 216 9.28 18.42 -8.87
CA THR A 216 10.04 19.32 -8.00
C THR A 216 9.62 19.12 -6.55
N ALA A 217 10.50 19.45 -5.60
CA ALA A 217 10.18 19.49 -4.17
C ALA A 217 10.36 20.91 -3.62
N ASP A 218 9.46 21.81 -4.00
CA ASP A 218 9.46 23.24 -3.65
C ASP A 218 8.07 23.79 -3.28
N SER A 219 7.04 22.95 -3.29
CA SER A 219 5.67 23.37 -3.00
C SER A 219 5.40 23.51 -1.51
N ASP A 220 4.62 24.53 -1.15
CA ASP A 220 4.02 24.69 0.18
C ASP A 220 2.71 23.93 0.34
N THR A 221 2.11 23.49 -0.76
CA THR A 221 0.83 22.76 -0.78
C THR A 221 1.02 21.29 -1.15
N PRO A 222 0.38 20.35 -0.42
CA PRO A 222 0.51 18.94 -0.69
C PRO A 222 -0.25 18.52 -1.96
N GLU A 223 0.41 17.75 -2.82
CA GLU A 223 -0.23 17.01 -3.91
C GLU A 223 -0.52 15.57 -3.52
N ALA A 224 -1.63 15.03 -3.99
CA ALA A 224 -2.12 13.72 -3.61
C ALA A 224 -1.60 12.61 -4.54
N PHE A 225 -1.02 11.57 -3.93
CA PHE A 225 -0.53 10.38 -4.60
C PHE A 225 -1.10 9.10 -3.98
N TYR A 226 -1.05 8.01 -4.72
CA TYR A 226 -1.32 6.65 -4.26
C TYR A 226 -0.08 5.78 -4.46
N LEU A 227 0.17 4.89 -3.50
CA LEU A 227 1.18 3.85 -3.60
C LEU A 227 0.49 2.53 -3.97
N GLU A 228 0.84 1.98 -5.13
CA GLU A 228 0.32 0.70 -5.60
C GLU A 228 1.43 -0.37 -5.53
N LEU A 229 1.42 -1.18 -4.47
CA LEU A 229 2.37 -2.27 -4.26
C LEU A 229 2.28 -3.32 -5.37
N ARG A 230 3.43 -3.70 -5.95
CA ARG A 230 3.53 -4.67 -7.06
C ARG A 230 4.29 -5.92 -6.67
N GLU A 231 5.45 -5.73 -6.05
CA GLU A 231 6.33 -6.79 -5.55
C GLU A 231 6.79 -6.42 -4.13
N PRO A 232 7.39 -7.34 -3.35
CA PRO A 232 7.82 -7.07 -1.96
C PRO A 232 8.64 -5.80 -1.77
N THR A 233 9.42 -5.46 -2.78
CA THR A 233 10.32 -4.30 -2.76
C THR A 233 10.00 -3.33 -3.88
N ARG A 234 8.86 -3.44 -4.57
CA ARG A 234 8.51 -2.55 -5.68
C ARG A 234 7.08 -2.05 -5.63
N LEU A 235 6.92 -0.76 -5.88
CA LEU A 235 5.63 -0.09 -5.98
C LEU A 235 5.56 0.82 -7.19
N CYS A 236 4.34 1.13 -7.63
CA CYS A 236 4.08 2.23 -8.55
C CYS A 236 3.55 3.44 -7.77
N ILE A 237 3.87 4.63 -8.24
CA ILE A 237 3.36 5.89 -7.68
C ILE A 237 2.39 6.47 -8.71
N LYS A 238 1.16 6.73 -8.27
CA LYS A 238 0.09 7.27 -9.11
C LYS A 238 -0.39 8.59 -8.55
N THR A 239 -0.63 9.56 -9.40
CA THR A 239 -1.25 10.83 -9.01
C THR A 239 -2.76 10.64 -8.78
N ALA A 240 -3.39 11.54 -8.04
CA ALA A 240 -4.85 11.55 -7.88
C ALA A 240 -5.61 11.67 -9.21
N ASN A 241 -4.96 12.20 -10.26
CA ASN A 241 -5.53 12.30 -11.62
C ASN A 241 -5.42 10.99 -12.42
N GLY A 242 -4.81 9.95 -11.84
CA GLY A 242 -4.75 8.60 -12.43
C GLY A 242 -3.51 8.30 -13.27
N ASN A 243 -2.62 9.27 -13.47
CA ASN A 243 -1.36 9.11 -14.19
C ASN A 243 -0.25 8.56 -13.30
N TYR A 244 0.59 7.69 -13.83
CA TYR A 244 1.72 7.09 -13.11
C TYR A 244 3.01 7.92 -13.24
N MET A 245 3.86 7.84 -12.22
CA MET A 245 5.20 8.38 -12.27
C MET A 245 6.14 7.46 -13.04
N THR A 246 6.94 8.06 -13.94
CA THR A 246 7.80 7.32 -14.87
C THR A 246 9.23 7.84 -14.90
N ALA A 247 10.16 6.91 -15.07
CA ALA A 247 11.54 7.18 -15.41
C ALA A 247 11.66 7.27 -16.95
N GLY A 248 11.93 8.47 -17.45
CA GLY A 248 12.24 8.76 -18.84
C GLY A 248 13.73 8.66 -19.16
N LYS A 249 14.11 9.03 -20.39
CA LYS A 249 15.51 9.06 -20.83
C LYS A 249 16.33 10.03 -19.99
N ASN A 250 17.62 9.73 -19.82
CA ASN A 250 18.59 10.56 -19.11
C ASN A 250 18.17 10.94 -17.68
N GLY A 251 17.52 10.03 -16.95
CA GLY A 251 17.09 10.25 -15.58
C GLY A 251 15.90 11.20 -15.41
N CYS A 252 15.17 11.51 -16.49
CA CYS A 252 13.99 12.35 -16.41
C CYS A 252 12.93 11.69 -15.51
N PHE A 253 12.61 12.31 -14.38
CA PHE A 253 11.53 11.87 -13.49
C PHE A 253 10.29 12.73 -13.74
N ARG A 254 9.21 12.13 -14.25
CA ARG A 254 8.06 12.86 -14.79
C ARG A 254 6.75 12.07 -14.78
N LEU A 255 5.66 12.78 -15.02
CA LEU A 255 4.35 12.17 -15.22
C LEU A 255 4.28 11.39 -16.54
N GLY A 256 3.77 10.17 -16.46
CA GLY A 256 3.44 9.31 -17.60
C GLY A 256 1.95 9.27 -17.88
N ASP A 257 1.50 8.21 -18.55
CA ASP A 257 0.09 7.96 -18.80
C ASP A 257 -0.58 7.20 -17.63
N SER A 258 -1.84 6.81 -17.83
CA SER A 258 -2.62 6.02 -16.87
C SER A 258 -2.45 4.51 -17.04
N SER A 259 -1.58 4.05 -17.95
CA SER A 259 -1.31 2.63 -18.17
C SER A 259 -0.27 2.13 -17.18
N ILE A 260 -0.63 1.08 -16.45
CA ILE A 260 0.30 0.43 -15.53
C ILE A 260 1.46 -0.25 -16.26
N GLU A 261 1.28 -0.67 -17.50
CA GLU A 261 2.34 -1.32 -18.30
C GLU A 261 3.50 -0.36 -18.60
N ASN A 262 3.21 0.95 -18.63
CA ASN A 262 4.19 2.00 -18.88
C ASN A 262 4.72 2.64 -17.58
N ALA A 263 4.15 2.29 -16.43
CA ALA A 263 4.56 2.84 -15.15
C ALA A 263 5.93 2.30 -14.73
N THR A 264 6.73 3.14 -14.08
CA THR A 264 7.94 2.65 -13.43
C THR A 264 7.59 1.96 -12.12
N GLN A 265 8.16 0.77 -11.92
CA GLN A 265 8.13 0.06 -10.65
C GLN A 265 9.36 0.48 -9.83
N TRP A 266 9.13 1.30 -8.82
CA TRP A 266 10.15 1.89 -7.97
C TRP A 266 10.52 0.92 -6.84
N GLU A 267 11.80 0.63 -6.71
CA GLU A 267 12.37 -0.02 -5.53
C GLU A 267 12.30 0.96 -4.34
N TYR A 268 11.90 0.49 -3.15
CA TYR A 268 11.63 1.32 -1.96
C TYR A 268 12.14 0.76 -0.63
#